data_AF-A0A2V7V3U4-F1
#
_entry.id   AF-A0A2V7V3U4-F1
#
_cell.length_a   1.000
_cell.length_b   1.000
_cell.length_c   1.000
_cell.angle_alpha   90.00
_cell.angle_beta   90.00
_cell.angle_gamma   90.00
#
_symmetry.space_group_name_H-M   'P 1'
#
loop_
_entity.id
_entity.type
_entity.pdbx_description
1 polymer ?
#
loop_
_entity_poly.entity_id
_entity_poly.type
_entity_poly.pdbx_seq_one_letter_code
_entity_poly.pdbx_strand_id
1 'polypeptide(L)'
;MKGGIVTKLAGARYPEQVFTADPGRSAWSLPVAVLIDTGTAGPAEVVAAAPLDAGRAPVVGERTFGRAALQKLVSLPEGGGLLVTVAKYSSPKGTAIHGHGVEPSVAVETPEEEEGAPGRDLVLEKAQELLKGDAKKAA
;
A
#
# COMPACT_ATOMS: atom_id res chain seq x y z
N MET A 1 12.77 -3.55 6.39
CA MET A 1 11.94 -4.05 7.53
C MET A 1 12.76 -5.10 8.26
N LYS A 2 12.58 -5.31 9.57
CA LYS A 2 13.37 -6.28 10.36
C LYS A 2 12.90 -7.75 10.15
N GLY A 3 12.48 -8.09 8.93
CA GLY A 3 11.76 -9.33 8.61
C GLY A 3 10.24 -9.21 8.76
N GLY A 4 9.54 -10.34 8.68
CA GLY A 4 8.08 -10.44 8.82
C GLY A 4 7.34 -10.66 7.51
N ILE A 5 6.02 -10.86 7.59
CA ILE A 5 5.15 -11.02 6.43
C ILE A 5 4.97 -9.66 5.75
N VAL A 6 5.11 -9.63 4.43
CA VAL A 6 4.82 -8.48 3.58
C VAL A 6 3.36 -8.52 3.12
N THR A 7 2.91 -9.67 2.64
CA THR A 7 1.52 -9.90 2.21
C THR A 7 1.26 -11.39 2.09
N LYS A 8 -0.02 -11.76 2.04
CA LYS A 8 -0.46 -13.09 1.64
C LYS A 8 -1.32 -12.98 0.39
N LEU A 9 -1.21 -13.97 -0.49
CA LEU A 9 -2.02 -14.10 -1.70
C LEU A 9 -2.74 -15.44 -1.65
N ALA A 10 -4.07 -15.43 -1.72
CA ALA A 10 -4.86 -16.66 -1.71
C ALA A 10 -6.10 -16.55 -2.59
N GLY A 11 -6.58 -17.69 -3.10
CA GLY A 11 -7.82 -17.79 -3.86
C GLY A 11 -8.44 -19.17 -3.75
N ALA A 12 -9.70 -19.32 -4.15
CA ALA A 12 -10.45 -20.57 -3.98
C ALA A 12 -9.76 -21.80 -4.61
N ARG A 13 -9.06 -21.60 -5.73
CA ARG A 13 -8.26 -22.63 -6.43
C ARG A 13 -6.82 -22.19 -6.64
N TYR A 14 -6.38 -21.17 -5.90
CA TYR A 14 -5.03 -20.64 -5.97
C TYR A 14 -4.37 -20.85 -4.61
N PRO A 15 -3.27 -21.63 -4.54
CA PRO A 15 -2.65 -21.96 -3.25
C PRO A 15 -2.21 -20.69 -2.53
N GLU A 16 -2.32 -20.70 -1.20
CA GLU A 16 -1.82 -19.60 -0.40
C GLU A 16 -0.32 -19.43 -0.63
N GLN A 17 0.09 -18.19 -0.88
CA GLN A 17 1.48 -17.77 -0.92
C GLN A 17 1.69 -16.69 0.13
N VAL A 18 2.71 -16.87 0.95
CA VAL A 18 3.13 -15.91 1.96
C VAL A 18 4.44 -15.28 1.49
N PHE A 19 4.44 -13.96 1.34
CA PHE A 19 5.64 -13.21 0.98
C PHE A 19 6.23 -12.63 2.26
N THR A 20 7.52 -12.85 2.48
CA THR A 20 8.23 -12.39 3.68
C THR A 20 9.39 -11.48 3.32
N ALA A 21 9.73 -10.56 4.23
CA ALA A 21 10.90 -9.72 4.10
C ALA A 21 12.14 -10.46 4.61
N ASP A 22 13.24 -10.35 3.87
CA ASP A 22 14.56 -10.81 4.31
C ASP A 22 15.21 -9.72 5.18
N PRO A 23 15.45 -9.97 6.48
CA PRO A 23 16.08 -8.99 7.37
C PRO A 23 17.53 -8.64 6.95
N GLY A 24 18.23 -9.54 6.26
CA GLY A 24 19.60 -9.33 5.78
C GLY A 24 19.70 -8.45 4.54
N ARG A 25 18.58 -8.11 3.90
CA ARG A 25 18.50 -7.29 2.68
C ARG A 25 17.80 -5.94 2.90
N SER A 26 17.90 -5.38 4.10
CA SER A 26 17.32 -4.06 4.37
C SER A 26 18.08 -2.97 3.62
N ALA A 27 17.46 -2.38 2.60
CA ALA A 27 18.04 -1.29 1.81
C ALA A 27 18.00 0.08 2.51
N TRP A 28 17.17 0.25 3.54
CA TRP A 28 16.95 1.54 4.18
C TRP A 28 16.66 1.42 5.69
N SER A 29 17.36 2.21 6.49
CA SER A 29 17.27 2.21 7.97
C SER A 29 16.71 3.51 8.55
N LEU A 30 16.76 4.63 7.79
CA LEU A 30 16.25 5.92 8.26
C LEU A 30 14.71 5.93 8.34
N PRO A 31 14.10 6.90 9.07
CA PRO A 31 12.66 7.10 9.07
C PRO A 31 12.08 7.17 7.64
N VAL A 32 10.88 6.62 7.46
CA VAL A 32 10.15 6.58 6.18
C VAL A 32 8.70 6.88 6.49
N ALA A 33 8.06 7.66 5.63
CA ALA A 33 6.61 7.81 5.57
C ALA A 33 6.16 7.40 4.16
N VAL A 34 4.99 6.77 4.05
CA VAL A 34 4.41 6.37 2.76
C VAL A 34 3.22 7.27 2.48
N LEU A 35 3.21 7.90 1.32
CA LEU A 35 2.13 8.76 0.88
C LEU A 35 1.21 7.95 -0.03
N ILE A 36 -0.10 8.06 0.18
CA ILE A 36 -1.13 7.37 -0.59
C ILE A 36 -2.30 8.30 -0.89
N ASP A 37 -3.06 7.93 -1.91
CA ASP A 37 -4.26 8.63 -2.34
C ASP A 37 -5.30 7.63 -2.88
N THR A 38 -6.43 8.16 -3.34
CA THR A 38 -7.50 7.36 -3.97
C THR A 38 -7.09 6.70 -5.29
N GLY A 39 -6.00 7.16 -5.93
CA GLY A 39 -5.42 6.59 -7.14
C GLY A 39 -4.48 5.41 -6.89
N THR A 40 -3.99 5.26 -5.66
CA THR A 40 -3.09 4.20 -5.24
C THR A 40 -3.79 2.84 -5.35
N ALA A 41 -3.27 1.93 -6.17
CA ALA A 41 -3.94 0.66 -6.50
C ALA A 41 -2.97 -0.51 -6.76
N GLY A 42 -3.45 -1.73 -6.55
CA GLY A 42 -2.73 -2.95 -6.93
C GLY A 42 -1.46 -3.17 -6.09
N PRO A 43 -0.29 -3.39 -6.70
CA PRO A 43 0.97 -3.61 -5.97
C PRO A 43 1.31 -2.47 -4.99
N ALA A 44 0.94 -1.22 -5.32
CA ALA A 44 1.18 -0.07 -4.46
C ALA A 44 0.45 -0.20 -3.11
N GLU A 45 -0.73 -0.83 -3.09
CA GLU A 45 -1.50 -1.05 -1.86
C GLU A 45 -0.81 -2.06 -0.94
N VAL A 46 -0.16 -3.08 -1.52
CA VAL A 46 0.68 -4.01 -0.74
C VAL A 46 1.88 -3.28 -0.13
N VAL A 47 2.52 -2.39 -0.90
CA VAL A 47 3.64 -1.56 -0.44
C VAL A 47 3.22 -0.59 0.66
N ALA A 48 1.98 -0.09 0.65
CA ALA A 48 1.45 0.74 1.73
C ALA A 48 1.10 -0.09 2.99
N ALA A 49 0.40 -1.22 2.80
CA ALA A 49 -0.07 -2.06 3.90
C ALA A 49 1.07 -2.72 4.69
N ALA A 50 2.13 -3.17 4.02
CA ALA A 50 3.21 -3.91 4.65
C ALA A 50 3.95 -3.13 5.76
N PRO A 51 4.51 -1.92 5.50
CA PRO A 51 5.17 -1.14 6.52
C PRO A 51 4.20 -0.55 7.55
N LEU A 52 2.94 -0.28 7.18
CA LEU A 52 1.88 0.14 8.10
C LEU A 52 1.62 -0.93 9.17
N ASP A 53 1.34 -2.16 8.73
CA ASP A 53 1.02 -3.26 9.63
C ASP A 53 2.20 -3.71 10.46
N ALA A 54 3.41 -3.60 9.92
CA ALA A 54 4.65 -3.83 10.64
C ALA A 54 4.99 -2.72 11.66
N GLY A 55 4.22 -1.63 11.70
CA GLY A 55 4.53 -0.45 12.53
C GLY A 55 5.86 0.22 12.14
N ARG A 56 6.30 0.06 10.89
CA ARG A 56 7.60 0.54 10.39
C ARG A 56 7.53 1.98 9.86
N ALA A 57 6.42 2.36 9.25
CA ALA A 57 6.25 3.67 8.65
C ALA A 57 4.79 4.11 8.78
N PRO A 58 4.51 5.40 9.10
CA PRO A 58 3.19 5.95 8.91
C PRO A 58 2.81 5.94 7.43
N VAL A 59 1.54 5.69 7.18
CA VAL A 59 0.87 5.89 5.89
C VAL A 59 0.02 7.15 6.00
N VAL A 60 0.22 8.10 5.09
CA VAL A 60 -0.32 9.46 5.12
C VAL A 60 -1.09 9.75 3.83
N GLY A 61 -2.26 10.36 3.94
CA GLY A 61 -3.07 10.78 2.78
C GLY A 61 -4.49 10.26 2.85
N GLU A 62 -4.99 9.67 1.77
CA GLU A 62 -6.37 9.17 1.66
C GLU A 62 -6.43 7.66 1.45
N ARG A 63 -7.60 7.05 1.68
CA ARG A 63 -7.82 5.62 1.45
C ARG A 63 -7.49 5.22 0.01
N THR A 64 -6.75 4.13 -0.16
CA THR A 64 -6.42 3.58 -1.48
C THR A 64 -7.64 3.01 -2.22
N PHE A 65 -7.46 2.71 -3.51
CA PHE A 65 -8.54 2.29 -4.41
C PHE A 65 -9.20 0.95 -4.05
N GLY A 66 -8.44 -0.05 -3.57
CA GLY A 66 -8.94 -1.40 -3.27
C GLY A 66 -8.83 -2.42 -4.40
N ARG A 67 -7.87 -2.29 -5.33
CA ARG A 67 -7.67 -3.21 -6.47
C ARG A 67 -6.44 -4.12 -6.29
N ALA A 68 -6.31 -4.73 -5.12
CA ALA A 68 -5.22 -5.66 -4.83
C ALA A 68 -5.59 -7.13 -5.12
N ALA A 69 -5.59 -7.53 -6.40
CA ALA A 69 -5.90 -8.89 -6.80
C ALA A 69 -4.98 -9.40 -7.92
N LEU A 70 -4.75 -10.71 -7.95
CA LEU A 70 -4.09 -11.37 -9.07
C LEU A 70 -5.14 -11.73 -10.12
N GLN A 71 -4.96 -11.21 -11.32
CA GLN A 71 -5.80 -11.53 -12.48
C GLN A 71 -5.04 -12.43 -13.46
N LYS A 72 -5.76 -13.35 -14.10
CA LYS A 72 -5.25 -14.17 -15.20
C LYS A 72 -6.10 -13.96 -16.44
N LEU A 73 -5.44 -13.83 -17.58
CA LEU A 73 -6.11 -13.83 -18.87
C LEU A 73 -6.46 -15.27 -19.25
N VAL A 74 -7.73 -15.51 -19.55
CA VAL A 74 -8.25 -16.75 -20.11
C VAL A 74 -8.61 -16.46 -21.55
N SER A 75 -7.86 -17.05 -22.49
CA SER A 75 -8.15 -16.92 -23.91
C SER A 75 -9.45 -17.63 -24.27
N LEU A 76 -10.25 -17.00 -25.12
CA LEU A 76 -11.48 -17.57 -25.67
C LEU A 76 -11.26 -18.00 -27.12
N PRO A 77 -12.13 -18.88 -27.67
CA PRO A 77 -12.19 -19.11 -29.12
C PRO A 77 -12.35 -17.80 -29.90
N GLU A 78 -11.91 -17.78 -31.14
CA GLU A 78 -11.99 -16.61 -32.04
C GLU A 78 -11.19 -15.37 -31.56
N GLY A 79 -10.20 -15.55 -30.68
CA GLY A 79 -9.23 -14.51 -30.33
C GLY A 79 -9.65 -13.54 -29.22
N GLY A 80 -10.81 -13.74 -28.59
CA GLY A 80 -11.24 -12.98 -27.41
C GLY A 80 -10.49 -13.39 -26.13
N GLY A 81 -10.73 -12.66 -25.03
CA GLY A 81 -10.14 -13.00 -23.73
C GLY A 81 -10.95 -12.48 -22.54
N LEU A 82 -10.91 -13.24 -21.44
CA LEU A 82 -11.49 -12.86 -20.14
C LEU A 82 -10.37 -12.62 -19.13
N LEU A 83 -10.37 -11.45 -18.50
CA LEU A 83 -9.47 -11.17 -17.39
C LEU A 83 -10.17 -11.52 -16.07
N VAL A 84 -9.75 -12.61 -15.43
CA VAL A 84 -10.43 -13.17 -14.26
C VAL A 84 -9.56 -13.02 -13.02
N THR A 85 -10.14 -12.50 -11.94
CA THR A 85 -9.47 -12.49 -10.62
C THR A 85 -9.41 -13.91 -10.05
N VAL A 86 -8.20 -14.42 -9.85
CA VAL A 86 -7.97 -15.80 -9.36
C VAL A 86 -7.49 -15.86 -7.91
N ALA A 87 -6.94 -14.76 -7.38
CA ALA A 87 -6.49 -14.64 -6.00
C ALA A 87 -6.53 -13.18 -5.54
N LYS A 88 -6.58 -12.95 -4.23
CA LYS A 88 -6.64 -11.62 -3.61
C LYS A 88 -5.50 -11.46 -2.61
N TYR A 89 -4.94 -10.26 -2.54
CA TYR A 89 -3.92 -9.93 -1.54
C TYR A 89 -4.58 -9.51 -0.22
N SER A 90 -3.96 -9.93 0.88
CA SER A 90 -4.23 -9.44 2.22
C SER A 90 -2.99 -8.85 2.87
N SER A 91 -3.20 -7.92 3.80
CA SER A 91 -2.13 -7.28 4.56
C SER A 91 -1.40 -8.30 5.45
N PRO A 92 -0.24 -7.95 6.05
CA PRO A 92 0.44 -8.82 7.01
C PRO A 92 -0.46 -9.32 8.15
N LYS A 93 -1.40 -8.49 8.62
CA LYS A 93 -2.38 -8.87 9.65
C LYS A 93 -3.54 -9.72 9.14
N GLY A 94 -3.62 -9.98 7.84
CA GLY A 94 -4.67 -10.76 7.20
C GLY A 94 -5.90 -9.95 6.76
N THR A 95 -5.86 -8.62 6.87
CA THR A 95 -6.93 -7.74 6.40
C THR A 95 -7.03 -7.80 4.88
N ALA A 96 -8.24 -7.97 4.35
CA ALA A 96 -8.46 -7.95 2.90
C ALA A 96 -8.20 -6.55 2.34
N ILE A 97 -7.34 -6.45 1.31
CA ILE A 97 -7.07 -5.17 0.64
C ILE A 97 -8.04 -4.99 -0.54
N HIS A 98 -8.33 -6.06 -1.28
CA HIS A 98 -9.26 -6.00 -2.40
C HIS A 98 -10.68 -5.65 -1.93
N GLY A 99 -11.31 -4.66 -2.57
CA GLY A 99 -12.65 -4.15 -2.25
C GLY A 99 -12.71 -3.22 -1.04
N HIS A 100 -11.60 -3.04 -0.31
CA HIS A 100 -11.55 -2.20 0.90
C HIS A 100 -10.52 -1.09 0.78
N GLY A 101 -9.37 -1.37 0.16
CA GLY A 101 -8.22 -0.47 0.15
C GLY A 101 -7.39 -0.59 1.43
N VAL A 102 -6.45 0.32 1.58
CA VAL A 102 -5.61 0.53 2.76
C VAL A 102 -5.99 1.88 3.33
N GLU A 103 -6.44 1.88 4.59
CA GLU A 103 -6.70 3.10 5.32
C GLU A 103 -5.37 3.72 5.80
N PRO A 104 -5.16 5.03 5.63
CA PRO A 104 -3.98 5.70 6.14
C PRO A 104 -3.98 5.71 7.67
N SER A 105 -2.80 5.61 8.27
CA SER A 105 -2.65 5.88 9.72
C SER A 105 -2.83 7.35 10.07
N VAL A 106 -2.61 8.24 9.09
CA VAL A 106 -2.78 9.69 9.22
C VAL A 106 -3.55 10.18 8.01
N ALA A 107 -4.86 10.34 8.17
CA ALA A 107 -5.71 10.89 7.13
C ALA A 107 -5.38 12.37 6.90
N VAL A 108 -5.25 12.76 5.63
CA VAL A 108 -5.10 14.16 5.20
C VAL A 108 -6.07 14.39 4.06
N GLU A 109 -7.09 15.20 4.30
CA GLU A 109 -8.00 15.66 3.25
C GLU A 109 -7.27 16.71 2.42
N THR A 110 -7.09 16.43 1.14
CA THR A 110 -6.61 17.43 0.19
C THR A 110 -7.82 18.14 -0.42
N PRO A 111 -7.96 19.46 -0.22
CA PRO A 111 -9.05 20.19 -0.86
C PRO A 111 -8.86 20.13 -2.38
N GLU A 112 -9.97 20.11 -3.13
CA GLU A 112 -9.92 20.27 -4.59
C GLU A 112 -9.14 21.56 -4.91
N GLU A 113 -8.00 21.42 -5.58
CA GLU A 113 -7.18 22.57 -5.94
C GLU A 113 -7.92 23.42 -6.98
N GLU A 114 -8.08 24.73 -6.72
CA GLU A 114 -8.48 25.68 -7.76
C GLU A 114 -7.38 25.73 -8.83
N GLU A 115 -7.76 25.55 -10.10
CA GLU A 115 -6.85 25.65 -11.25
C GLU A 115 -6.01 26.95 -11.17
N GLY A 116 -4.69 26.79 -11.01
CA GLY A 116 -3.73 27.90 -11.03
C GLY A 116 -3.32 28.45 -9.67
N ALA A 117 -3.82 27.92 -8.55
CA ALA A 117 -3.26 28.23 -7.23
C ALA A 117 -1.87 27.59 -7.08
N PRO A 118 -0.90 28.23 -6.38
CA PRO A 118 0.32 27.55 -5.97
C PRO A 118 -0.04 26.40 -5.03
N GLY A 119 -0.11 25.19 -5.57
CA GLY A 119 -0.53 23.99 -4.86
C GLY A 119 0.36 23.72 -3.66
N ARG A 120 -0.25 23.65 -2.47
CA ARG A 120 0.42 23.18 -1.26
C ARG A 120 0.21 21.69 -1.15
N ASP A 121 1.30 20.94 -1.10
CA ASP A 121 1.24 19.50 -0.87
C ASP A 121 1.10 19.22 0.64
N LEU A 122 -0.14 19.25 1.12
CA LEU A 122 -0.47 19.02 2.54
C LEU A 122 -0.05 17.63 3.01
N VAL A 123 -0.10 16.64 2.11
CA VAL A 123 0.28 15.25 2.42
C VAL A 123 1.79 15.16 2.67
N LEU A 124 2.59 15.79 1.79
CA LEU A 124 4.03 15.90 1.95
C LEU A 124 4.43 16.71 3.17
N GLU A 125 3.81 17.87 3.40
CA GLU A 125 4.07 18.69 4.58
C GLU A 125 3.83 17.89 5.86
N LYS A 126 2.72 17.13 5.92
CA LYS A 126 2.41 16.30 7.07
C LYS A 126 3.41 15.16 7.25
N ALA A 127 3.80 14.49 6.17
CA ALA A 127 4.81 13.44 6.21
C ALA A 127 6.16 13.97 6.73
N GLN A 128 6.59 15.16 6.30
CA GLN A 128 7.81 15.80 6.78
C GLN A 128 7.75 16.16 8.27
N GLU A 129 6.61 16.64 8.75
CA GLU A 129 6.39 16.91 10.18
C GLU A 129 6.59 15.65 11.03
N LEU A 130 5.96 14.53 10.62
CA LEU A 130 6.08 13.24 11.30
C LEU A 130 7.53 12.75 11.34
N LEU A 131 8.23 12.83 10.21
CA LEU A 131 9.63 12.38 10.11
C LEU A 131 10.58 13.24 10.95
N LYS A 132 10.34 14.55 11.07
CA LYS A 132 11.10 15.44 11.96
C LYS A 132 10.83 15.13 13.44
N GLY A 133 9.59 14.79 13.79
CA GLY A 133 9.20 14.39 15.14
C GLY A 133 9.91 13.11 15.61
N ASP A 134 10.01 12.11 14.72
CA ASP A 134 10.70 10.86 15.00
C ASP A 134 12.23 11.05 15.10
N ALA A 135 12.81 11.91 14.26
CA ALA A 135 14.22 12.26 14.33
C ALA A 135 14.62 12.92 15.67
N LYS A 136 13.71 13.71 16.28
CA LYS A 136 13.92 14.32 17.60
C LYS A 136 13.80 13.35 18.78
N LYS A 137 13.05 12.25 18.64
CA LYS A 137 12.93 11.22 19.69
C LYS A 137 14.08 10.21 19.69
N ALA A 138 14.78 10.10 18.57
CA ALA A 138 15.92 9.20 18.38
C ALA A 138 17.29 9.86 18.67
N ALA A 139 17.31 11.17 18.96
CA ALA A 139 18.48 11.97 19.34
C ALA A 139 18.45 12.28 20.84
#